data_AF-A0A8J7JXX6-F1
#
_entry.id   AF-A0A8J7JXX6-F1
#
_cell.length_a   1.000
_cell.length_b   1.000
_cell.length_c   1.000
_cell.angle_alpha   90.00
_cell.angle_beta   90.00
_cell.angle_gamma   90.00
#
_symmetry.space_group_name_H-M   'P 1'
#
loop_
_entity.id
_entity.type
_entity.pdbx_description
1 polymer ?
#
loop_
_entity_poly.entity_id
_entity_poly.type
_entity_poly.pdbx_seq_one_letter_code
_entity_poly.pdbx_strand_id
1 'polypeptide(L)' 'MRVQLLVTRTDFSVPNLEKEFKDLRVGYEIAYLEDHPELVETYNIRHSPNILIDGKLAFRHQASEQELRQYFDTM' A
#
# COMPACT_ATOMS: atom_id res chain seq x y z
N MET A 1 7.50 -10.55 5.60
CA MET A 1 6.99 -9.60 4.60
C MET A 1 6.40 -8.42 5.32
N ARG A 2 6.92 -7.23 5.06
CA ARG A 2 6.44 -5.96 5.59
C ARG A 2 5.67 -5.23 4.51
N VAL A 3 4.36 -5.08 4.70
CA VAL A 3 3.49 -4.32 3.79
C VAL A 3 3.21 -2.96 4.40
N GLN A 4 3.42 -1.89 3.62
CA GLN A 4 3.10 -0.53 4.04
C GLN A 4 2.19 0.12 3.00
N LEU A 5 1.08 0.69 3.46
CA LEU A 5 0.16 1.47 2.64
C LEU A 5 0.58 2.94 2.72
N LEU A 6 1.08 3.46 1.62
CA LEU A 6 1.48 4.86 1.47
C LEU A 6 0.28 5.65 0.97
N VAL A 7 -0.44 6.27 1.91
CA VAL A 7 -1.74 6.92 1.66
C VAL A 7 -1.76 8.30 2.26
N THR A 8 -2.73 9.12 1.88
CA THR A 8 -3.01 10.37 2.60
C THR A 8 -4.11 10.15 3.64
N ARG A 9 -4.19 11.01 4.66
CA ARG A 9 -5.26 10.95 5.68
C ARG A 9 -6.65 11.18 5.09
N THR A 10 -6.71 11.81 3.92
CA THR A 10 -7.95 12.05 3.15
C THR A 10 -8.22 10.99 2.09
N ASP A 11 -7.42 9.91 2.02
CA ASP A 11 -7.56 8.87 1.02
C ASP A 11 -8.74 7.94 1.35
N PHE A 12 -9.76 7.96 0.49
CA PHE A 12 -10.98 7.17 0.65
C PHE A 12 -10.82 5.71 0.24
N SER A 13 -9.70 5.33 -0.39
CA SER A 13 -9.41 3.95 -0.78
C SER A 13 -8.88 3.10 0.37
N VAL A 14 -8.51 3.71 1.51
CA VAL A 14 -7.96 3.01 2.68
C VAL A 14 -8.90 1.91 3.17
N PRO A 15 -10.19 2.15 3.47
CA PRO A 15 -11.07 1.10 3.99
C PRO A 15 -11.25 -0.09 3.03
N ASN A 16 -11.18 0.16 1.72
CA ASN A 16 -11.22 -0.90 0.72
C ASN A 16 -9.94 -1.73 0.81
N LEU A 17 -8.76 -1.11 0.77
CA LEU A 17 -7.48 -1.80 0.91
C LEU A 17 -7.43 -2.60 2.22
N GLU A 18 -7.79 -2.00 3.34
CA GLU A 18 -7.82 -2.67 4.65
C GLU A 18 -8.65 -3.96 4.61
N LYS A 19 -9.78 -3.95 3.89
CA LYS A 19 -10.62 -5.13 3.69
C LYS A 19 -9.89 -6.19 2.85
N GLU A 20 -9.32 -5.83 1.70
CA GLU A 20 -8.60 -6.79 0.85
C GLU A 20 -7.44 -7.46 1.61
N PHE A 21 -6.65 -6.67 2.34
CA PHE A 21 -5.54 -7.19 3.15
C PHE A 21 -6.01 -8.09 4.29
N LYS A 22 -7.12 -7.74 4.92
CA LYS A 22 -7.73 -8.56 5.97
C LYS A 22 -8.26 -9.90 5.43
N ASP A 23 -8.90 -9.88 4.27
CA ASP A 23 -9.42 -11.08 3.60
C ASP A 23 -8.28 -12.03 3.20
N LEU A 24 -7.15 -11.46 2.76
CA LEU A 24 -5.90 -12.20 2.50
C LEU A 24 -5.10 -12.59 3.75
N ARG A 25 -5.53 -12.15 4.94
CA ARG A 25 -4.83 -12.33 6.23
C ARG A 25 -3.38 -11.83 6.22
N VAL A 26 -3.13 -10.76 5.46
CA VAL A 26 -1.83 -10.10 5.36
C VAL A 26 -1.79 -8.91 6.30
N GLY A 27 -0.80 -8.87 7.19
CA GLY A 27 -0.55 -7.71 8.04
C GLY A 27 0.00 -6.54 7.23
N TYR A 28 -0.49 -5.33 7.51
CA TYR A 28 -0.03 -4.10 6.88
C TYR A 28 0.14 -2.99 7.92
N GLU A 29 0.96 -2.00 7.58
CA GLU A 29 1.12 -0.75 8.31
C GLU A 29 0.65 0.40 7.42
N ILE A 30 -0.01 1.40 8.00
CA ILE A 30 -0.35 2.63 7.28
C ILE A 30 0.76 3.64 7.52
N ALA A 31 1.32 4.19 6.45
CA ALA A 31 2.23 5.31 6.50
C ALA A 31 1.60 6.49 5.76
N TYR A 32 1.23 7.52 6.53
CA TYR A 32 0.67 8.73 5.96
C TYR A 32 1.77 9.54 5.28
N LEU A 33 1.58 9.86 4.01
CA LEU A 33 2.54 10.63 3.22
C LEU A 33 2.76 12.04 3.79
N GLU A 34 1.76 12.59 4.48
CA GLU A 34 1.86 13.87 5.20
C GLU A 34 2.85 13.82 6.36
N ASP A 35 2.99 12.66 7.02
CA ASP A 35 3.92 12.47 8.14
C ASP A 35 5.32 12.04 7.64
N HIS A 36 5.43 11.61 6.39
CA HIS A 36 6.63 11.04 5.78
C HIS A 36 6.94 11.62 4.39
N PRO A 37 7.24 12.94 4.28
CA PRO A 37 7.58 13.57 2.99
C PRO A 37 8.81 12.93 2.32
N GLU A 38 9.71 12.33 3.09
CA GLU A 38 10.88 11.60 2.58
C GLU A 38 10.49 10.40 1.70
N LEU A 39 9.35 9.74 1.99
CA LEU A 39 8.86 8.63 1.18
C LEU A 39 8.31 9.12 -0.16
N VAL A 40 7.70 10.31 -0.18
CA VAL A 40 7.21 10.95 -1.41
C VAL A 40 8.36 11.18 -2.37
N GLU A 41 9.47 11.75 -1.87
CA GLU A 41 10.65 12.04 -2.69
C GLU A 41 11.38 10.76 -3.11
N THR A 42 11.64 9.85 -2.16
CA THR A 42 12.39 8.61 -2.38
C THR A 42 11.73 7.73 -3.47
N TYR A 43 10.40 7.62 -3.44
CA TYR A 43 9.65 6.79 -4.38
C TYR A 43 9.00 7.57 -5.53
N ASN A 44 9.24 8.90 -5.60
CA ASN A 44 8.64 9.82 -6.55
C ASN A 44 7.11 9.65 -6.64
N ILE A 45 6.46 9.62 -5.48
CA ILE A 45 5.02 9.44 -5.33
C ILE A 45 4.31 10.74 -5.72
N ARG A 46 3.29 10.63 -6.58
CA ARG A 46 2.52 11.79 -7.06
C ARG A 46 1.03 11.70 -6.75
N HIS A 47 0.55 10.52 -6.42
CA HIS A 47 -0.85 10.21 -6.13
C HIS A 47 -0.88 9.09 -5.10
N SER A 48 -1.94 9.04 -4.30
CA SER A 48 -2.25 7.93 -3.40
C SER A 48 -3.45 7.13 -3.97
N PRO A 49 -3.63 5.86 -3.57
CA PRO A 49 -2.77 5.07 -2.67
C PRO A 49 -1.59 4.40 -3.39
N ASN A 50 -0.51 4.12 -2.65
CA ASN A 50 0.58 3.24 -3.11
C ASN A 50 0.85 2.16 -2.06
N ILE A 51 1.46 1.05 -2.50
CA ILE A 51 1.73 -0.11 -1.64
C ILE A 51 3.22 -0.44 -1.74
N LEU A 52 3.88 -0.42 -0.60
CA LEU A 52 5.27 -0.79 -0.42
C LEU A 52 5.33 -2.19 0.19
N ILE A 53 6.10 -3.10 -0.39
CA ILE A 53 6.30 -4.45 0.11
C ILE A 53 7.80 -4.69 0.26
N ASP A 54 8.24 -4.99 1.48
CA ASP A 54 9.65 -5.16 1.85
C ASP A 54 10.55 -4.02 1.35
N GLY A 55 10.06 -2.78 1.47
CA GLY A 55 10.78 -1.57 1.07
C GLY A 55 10.79 -1.32 -0.45
N LYS A 56 10.01 -2.06 -1.24
CA LYS A 56 9.89 -1.87 -2.68
C LYS A 56 8.48 -1.42 -3.05
N LEU A 57 8.39 -0.45 -3.94
CA LEU A 57 7.11 0.03 -4.46
C LEU A 57 6.49 -1.04 -5.37
N ALA A 58 5.53 -1.78 -4.84
CA ALA A 58 4.87 -2.88 -5.52
C ALA A 58 3.69 -2.40 -6.36
N PHE A 59 2.90 -1.48 -5.82
CA PHE A 59 1.72 -0.92 -6.49
C PHE A 59 1.69 0.60 -6.36
N ARG A 60 1.23 1.28 -7.42
CA ARG A 60 1.04 2.74 -7.47
C ARG A 60 -0.43 3.14 -7.56
N HIS A 61 -1.31 2.19 -7.23
CA HIS A 61 -2.75 2.31 -7.33
C HIS A 61 -3.41 1.49 -6.22
N GLN A 62 -4.73 1.61 -6.11
CA GLN A 62 -5.52 0.73 -5.28
C GLN A 62 -5.52 -0.68 -5.89
N ALA A 63 -4.69 -1.57 -5.37
CA ALA A 63 -4.64 -2.95 -5.80
C ALA A 63 -5.93 -3.70 -5.40
N SER A 64 -6.42 -4.53 -6.30
CA SER A 64 -7.54 -5.44 -6.05
C SER A 64 -7.11 -6.69 -5.27
N GLU A 65 -8.05 -7.39 -4.62
CA GLU A 65 -7.79 -8.70 -3.98
C GLU A 65 -7.01 -9.65 -4.89
N GLN A 66 -7.40 -9.72 -6.17
CA GLN A 66 -6.80 -10.64 -7.13
C GLN A 66 -5.34 -10.30 -7.42
N GLU A 67 -5.01 -9.02 -7.63
CA GLU A 67 -3.63 -8.57 -7.84
C GLU A 67 -2.77 -8.84 -6.61
N LEU A 68 -3.29 -8.53 -5.42
CA LEU A 68 -2.60 -8.79 -4.15
C LEU A 68 -2.36 -10.30 -3.98
N ARG A 69 -3.38 -11.13 -4.24
CA ARG A 69 -3.27 -12.59 -4.15
C ARG A 69 -2.22 -13.13 -5.10
N GLN A 70 -2.24 -12.70 -6.37
CA GLN A 70 -1.24 -13.12 -7.35
C GLN A 70 0.18 -12.70 -6.94
N TYR A 71 0.33 -11.50 -6.39
CA TYR A 71 1.61 -11.02 -5.89
C TYR A 71 2.11 -11.87 -4.72
N PHE A 72 1.26 -12.17 -3.74
CA PHE A 72 1.64 -12.95 -2.57
C PHE A 72 1.80 -14.45 -2.86
N ASP A 73 1.09 -15.00 -3.84
CA ASP A 73 1.24 -16.39 -4.29
C ASP A 73 2.54 -16.61 -5.09
N THR A 74 3.15 -15.55 -5.62
CA THR A 74 4.39 -15.61 -6.44
C THR A 74 5.67 -15.29 -5.66
N MET A 75 5.56 -14.97 -4.37
CA MET A 75 6.66 -14.60 -3.46
C MET A 75 7.07 -15.74 -2.53
#